data_AF-A0A7K7M084-F1
#
_entry.id   AF-A0A7K7M084-F1
#
_cell.length_a   1.000
_cell.length_b   1.000
_cell.length_c   1.000
_cell.angle_alpha   90.00
_cell.angle_beta   90.00
_cell.angle_gamma   90.00
#
_symmetry.space_group_name_H-M   'P 1'
#
loop_
_entity.id
_entity.type
_entity.pdbx_description
1 polymer ?
#
loop_
_entity_poly.entity_id
_entity_poly.type
_entity_poly.pdbx_seq_one_letter_code
_entity_poly.pdbx_strand_id
1 'polypeptide(L)'
;AVPRYVERVTALLRQKLLQAELLLAKREALAQKRQQALAEQAALEPKLQQLQDRIKELQKLVRDKEGTPKKPPRLPSFAPLSPVSLQIEADISKRYGGRPVNLMGINV
;
A
#
# COMPACT_ATOMS: atom_id res chain seq x y z
N ALA A 1 -18.64 -43.36 41.44
CA ALA A 1 -17.57 -42.77 40.61
C ALA A 1 -18.21 -42.14 39.38
N VAL A 2 -17.77 -40.94 38.95
CA VAL A 2 -18.30 -40.32 37.73
C VAL A 2 -17.78 -41.09 36.51
N PRO A 3 -18.63 -41.43 35.52
CA PRO A 3 -18.17 -42.15 34.34
C PRO A 3 -17.11 -41.35 33.57
N ARG A 4 -16.00 -42.01 33.22
CA ARG A 4 -14.82 -41.39 32.58
C ARG A 4 -15.14 -40.68 31.26
N TYR A 5 -16.22 -41.08 30.58
CA TYR A 5 -16.74 -40.39 29.40
C TYR A 5 -17.27 -39.00 29.74
N VAL A 6 -18.04 -38.88 30.83
CA VAL A 6 -18.61 -37.60 31.29
C VAL A 6 -17.47 -36.62 31.60
N GLU A 7 -16.43 -37.07 32.30
CA GLU A 7 -15.26 -36.23 32.60
C GLU A 7 -14.56 -35.69 31.34
N ARG A 8 -14.35 -36.56 30.33
CA ARG A 8 -13.75 -36.14 29.05
C ARG A 8 -14.62 -35.14 28.29
N VAL A 9 -15.93 -35.38 28.25
CA VAL A 9 -16.88 -34.48 27.59
C VAL A 9 -16.92 -33.13 28.32
N THR A 10 -16.97 -33.12 29.65
CA THR A 10 -16.92 -31.89 30.43
C THR A 10 -15.63 -31.11 30.18
N ALA A 11 -14.48 -31.78 30.13
CA ALA A 11 -13.20 -31.13 29.82
C ALA A 11 -13.18 -30.55 28.40
N LEU A 12 -13.68 -31.29 27.41
CA LEU A 12 -13.76 -30.83 26.03
C LEU A 12 -14.68 -29.61 25.88
N LEU A 13 -15.86 -29.64 26.51
CA LEU A 13 -16.81 -28.53 26.47
C LEU A 13 -16.22 -27.27 27.11
N ARG A 14 -15.54 -27.41 28.25
CA ARG A 14 -14.80 -26.28 28.89
C ARG A 14 -13.74 -25.71 27.96
N GLN A 15 -12.96 -26.55 27.29
CA GLN A 15 -11.95 -26.11 26.33
C GLN A 15 -12.59 -25.34 25.16
N LYS A 16 -13.70 -25.85 24.61
CA LYS A 16 -14.43 -25.18 23.52
C LYS A 16 -15.01 -23.84 23.94
N LEU A 17 -15.51 -23.75 25.17
CA LEU A 17 -16.02 -22.50 25.73
C LEU A 17 -14.90 -21.46 25.84
N LEU A 18 -13.74 -21.82 26.40
CA LEU A 18 -12.58 -20.92 26.47
C LEU A 18 -12.09 -20.47 25.08
N GLN A 19 -12.09 -21.38 24.10
CA GLN A 19 -11.74 -21.03 22.72
C GLN A 19 -12.72 -20.02 22.12
N ALA A 20 -14.02 -20.18 22.38
CA ALA A 20 -15.05 -19.26 21.91
C ALA A 20 -14.91 -17.87 22.54
N GLU A 21 -14.69 -17.80 23.86
CA GLU A 21 -14.43 -16.54 24.57
C GLU A 21 -13.21 -15.82 24.02
N LEU A 22 -12.10 -16.53 23.79
CA LEU A 22 -10.91 -15.94 23.18
C LEU A 22 -11.18 -15.40 21.77
N LEU A 23 -11.96 -16.11 20.96
CA LEU A 23 -12.32 -15.66 19.61
C LEU A 23 -13.21 -14.42 19.65
N LEU A 24 -14.12 -14.31 20.62
CA LEU A 24 -14.93 -13.12 20.83
C LEU A 24 -14.05 -11.92 21.20
N ALA A 25 -13.16 -12.07 22.19
CA ALA A 25 -12.23 -11.01 22.58
C ALA A 25 -11.35 -10.54 21.41
N LYS A 26 -10.87 -11.47 20.57
CA LYS A 26 -10.11 -11.12 19.35
C LYS A 26 -10.94 -10.32 18.34
N ARG A 27 -12.21 -10.67 18.15
CA ARG A 27 -13.11 -9.95 17.24
C ARG A 27 -13.34 -8.52 17.72
N GLU A 28 -13.57 -8.34 19.02
CA GLU A 28 -13.73 -7.01 19.63
C GLU A 28 -12.48 -6.14 19.44
N ALA A 29 -11.29 -6.70 19.71
CA ALA A 29 -10.03 -6.00 19.51
C ALA A 29 -9.82 -5.59 18.03
N LEU A 30 -10.16 -6.47 17.08
CA LEU A 30 -10.10 -6.15 15.66
C LEU A 30 -11.11 -5.06 15.26
N ALA A 31 -12.32 -5.10 15.82
CA ALA A 31 -13.34 -4.07 15.58
C ALA A 31 -12.87 -2.70 16.09
N GLN A 32 -12.28 -2.63 17.29
CA GLN A 32 -11.70 -1.41 17.84
C GLN A 32 -10.57 -0.87 16.96
N LYS A 33 -9.63 -1.73 16.55
CA LYS A 33 -8.53 -1.34 15.65
C LYS A 33 -9.05 -0.82 14.31
N ARG A 34 -10.09 -1.44 13.76
CA ARG A 34 -10.76 -0.96 12.53
C ARG A 34 -11.37 0.43 12.73
N GLN A 35 -12.05 0.66 13.85
CA GLN A 35 -12.63 1.97 14.17
C GLN A 35 -11.56 3.05 14.30
N GLN A 36 -10.43 2.75 14.95
CA GLN A 36 -9.29 3.67 15.05
C GLN A 36 -8.74 4.03 13.66
N ALA A 37 -8.50 3.04 12.80
CA ALA A 37 -8.01 3.28 11.44
C ALA A 37 -8.98 4.15 10.61
N LEU A 38 -10.30 3.96 10.77
CA LEU A 38 -11.30 4.79 10.10
C LEU A 38 -11.30 6.23 10.64
N ALA A 39 -11.15 6.41 11.96
CA ALA A 39 -11.05 7.73 12.57
C ALA A 39 -9.78 8.47 12.12
N GLU A 40 -8.64 7.77 12.05
CA GLU A 40 -7.39 8.31 11.52
C GLU A 40 -7.54 8.73 10.05
N GLN A 41 -8.16 7.90 9.21
CA GLN A 41 -8.45 8.25 7.82
C GLN A 41 -9.32 9.51 7.73
N ALA A 42 -10.43 9.55 8.46
CA ALA A 42 -11.33 10.70 8.48
C ALA A 42 -10.63 11.99 8.96
N ALA A 43 -9.67 11.89 9.88
CA ALA A 43 -8.87 13.04 10.32
C ALA A 43 -7.84 13.51 9.28
N LEU A 44 -7.36 12.61 8.41
CA LEU A 44 -6.37 12.89 7.37
C LEU A 44 -6.98 13.37 6.05
N GLU A 45 -8.18 12.91 5.69
CA GLU A 45 -8.92 13.33 4.49
C GLU A 45 -9.01 14.86 4.30
N PRO A 46 -9.37 15.68 5.31
CA PRO A 46 -9.45 17.13 5.10
C PRO A 46 -8.08 17.77 4.83
N LYS A 47 -7.00 17.25 5.43
CA LYS A 47 -5.64 17.75 5.16
C LYS A 47 -5.20 17.39 3.74
N LEU A 48 -5.54 16.18 3.29
CA LEU A 48 -5.28 15.73 1.93
C LEU A 48 -6.03 16.61 0.93
N GLN A 49 -7.30 16.91 1.19
CA GLN A 49 -8.11 17.81 0.36
C GLN A 49 -7.50 19.22 0.28
N GLN A 50 -7.11 19.79 1.42
CA GLN A 50 -6.43 21.10 1.46
C GLN A 50 -5.16 21.11 0.62
N LEU A 51 -4.33 20.07 0.71
CA LEU A 51 -3.12 19.95 -0.09
C LEU A 51 -3.43 19.85 -1.59
N GLN A 52 -4.44 19.07 -1.98
CA GLN A 52 -4.88 18.98 -3.37
C GLN A 52 -5.34 20.34 -3.91
N ASP A 53 -6.12 21.08 -3.13
CA ASP A 53 -6.62 22.39 -3.54
C ASP A 53 -5.48 23.41 -3.67
N ARG A 54 -4.51 23.39 -2.74
CA ARG A 54 -3.27 24.19 -2.86
C ARG A 54 -2.45 23.82 -4.09
N ILE A 55 -2.31 22.53 -4.41
CA ILE A 55 -1.61 22.09 -5.63
C ILE A 55 -2.30 22.65 -6.87
N LYS A 56 -3.65 22.61 -6.94
CA LYS A 56 -4.41 23.17 -8.07
C LYS A 56 -4.23 24.69 -8.18
N GLU A 57 -4.30 25.41 -7.06
CA GLU A 57 -4.07 26.86 -7.03
C GLU A 57 -2.67 27.20 -7.55
N LEU A 58 -1.64 26.50 -7.06
CA LEU A 58 -0.26 26.71 -7.48
C LEU A 58 -0.06 26.38 -8.97
N GLN A 59 -0.63 25.27 -9.45
CA GLN A 59 -0.59 24.93 -10.88
C GLN A 59 -1.25 26.00 -11.76
N LYS A 60 -2.38 26.57 -11.29
CA LYS A 60 -3.05 27.66 -11.99
C LYS A 60 -2.16 28.91 -12.02
N LEU A 61 -1.56 29.29 -10.89
CA LEU A 61 -0.65 30.43 -10.84
C LEU A 61 0.59 30.23 -11.72
N VAL A 62 1.15 29.02 -11.78
CA VAL A 62 2.24 28.69 -12.70
C VAL A 62 1.77 28.82 -14.15
N ARG A 63 0.61 28.26 -14.50
CA ARG A 63 0.03 28.35 -15.84
C ARG A 63 -0.30 29.79 -16.26
N ASP A 64 -0.85 30.59 -15.35
CA ASP A 64 -1.22 31.98 -15.61
C ASP A 64 0.03 32.88 -15.71
N LYS A 65 1.11 32.54 -14.98
CA LYS A 65 2.43 33.16 -15.14
C LYS A 65 3.17 32.68 -16.40
N GLU A 66 2.92 31.46 -16.85
CA GLU A 66 3.40 30.91 -18.12
C GLU A 66 2.38 31.16 -19.25
N GLY A 67 2.26 32.41 -19.69
CA GLY A 67 1.55 32.73 -20.93
C GLY A 67 2.23 32.10 -22.14
N THR A 68 1.84 30.87 -22.52
CA THR A 68 1.83 30.21 -23.86
C THR A 68 1.86 28.67 -23.72
N PRO A 69 1.27 27.90 -24.65
CA PRO A 69 1.19 26.46 -24.53
C PRO A 69 2.54 25.83 -24.87
N LYS A 70 3.41 25.61 -23.87
CA LYS A 70 4.47 24.61 -24.01
C LYS A 70 3.86 23.22 -23.81
N LYS A 71 3.25 22.69 -24.87
CA LYS A 71 3.29 21.24 -25.08
C LYS A 71 4.78 20.87 -25.02
N PRO A 72 5.22 19.91 -24.21
CA PRO A 72 6.63 19.57 -24.15
C PRO A 72 7.08 19.29 -25.59
N PRO A 73 8.21 19.86 -26.07
CA PRO A 73 8.76 19.42 -27.34
C PRO A 73 8.86 17.90 -27.24
N ARG A 74 8.33 17.18 -28.24
CA ARG A 74 8.58 15.75 -28.35
C ARG A 74 10.10 15.63 -28.28
N LEU A 75 10.61 15.12 -27.15
CA LEU A 75 12.04 14.92 -26.97
C LEU A 75 12.52 14.15 -28.21
N PRO A 76 13.70 14.49 -28.78
CA PRO A 76 14.26 13.67 -29.84
C PRO A 76 14.20 12.23 -29.33
N SER A 77 13.67 11.30 -30.14
CA SER A 77 13.70 9.88 -29.80
C SER A 77 15.13 9.59 -29.39
N PHE A 78 15.36 9.38 -28.09
CA PHE A 78 16.69 9.15 -27.59
C PHE A 78 17.15 7.87 -28.27
N ALA A 79 18.04 8.02 -29.25
CA ALA A 79 18.78 6.91 -29.78
C ALA A 79 19.40 6.15 -28.59
N PRO A 80 19.41 4.81 -28.62
CA PRO A 80 19.68 4.00 -27.44
C PRO A 80 21.01 4.41 -26.79
N LEU A 81 20.91 4.94 -25.58
CA LEU A 81 22.05 5.43 -24.81
C LEU A 81 22.80 4.25 -24.18
N SER A 82 23.92 3.91 -24.83
CA SER A 82 25.09 3.18 -24.31
C SER A 82 24.89 1.73 -23.81
N PRO A 83 25.78 0.79 -24.21
CA PRO A 83 25.71 -0.62 -23.80
C PRO A 83 25.87 -0.85 -22.29
N VAL A 84 26.44 0.12 -21.56
CA VAL A 84 26.69 0.02 -20.12
C VAL A 84 25.38 -0.01 -19.33
N SER A 85 24.39 0.81 -19.71
CA SER A 85 23.10 0.88 -19.01
C SER A 85 22.32 -0.44 -19.09
N LEU A 86 22.30 -1.07 -20.27
CA LEU A 86 21.65 -2.37 -20.48
C LEU A 86 22.33 -3.48 -19.66
N GLN A 87 23.67 -3.43 -19.52
CA GLN A 87 24.42 -4.39 -18.72
C GLN A 87 24.02 -4.31 -17.24
N ILE A 88 23.84 -3.10 -16.72
CA ILE A 88 23.47 -2.84 -15.32
C ILE A 88 22.04 -3.31 -15.04
N GLU A 89 21.09 -2.99 -15.92
CA GLU A 89 19.70 -3.44 -15.78
C GLU A 89 19.58 -4.96 -15.82
N ALA A 90 20.31 -5.62 -16.72
CA ALA A 90 20.35 -7.08 -16.80
C ALA A 90 20.95 -7.71 -15.54
N ASP A 91 22.00 -7.12 -14.95
CA ASP A 91 22.62 -7.63 -13.74
C ASP A 91 21.70 -7.48 -12.52
N ILE A 92 21.03 -6.33 -12.37
CA ILE A 92 20.08 -6.09 -11.28
C ILE A 92 18.84 -6.99 -11.47
N SER A 93 18.31 -7.11 -12.68
CA SER A 93 17.17 -7.97 -12.97
C SER A 93 17.45 -9.43 -12.59
N LYS A 94 18.65 -9.94 -12.91
CA LYS A 94 19.08 -11.29 -12.49
C LYS A 94 19.15 -11.43 -10.97
N ARG A 95 19.65 -10.43 -10.25
CA ARG A 95 19.72 -10.43 -8.77
C ARG A 95 18.33 -10.44 -8.12
N TYR A 96 17.32 -9.89 -8.80
CA TYR A 96 15.94 -9.79 -8.29
C TYR A 96 14.93 -10.63 -9.09
N GLY A 97 15.32 -11.86 -9.47
CA GLY A 97 14.40 -12.89 -9.97
C GLY A 97 13.83 -12.62 -11.36
N GLY A 98 14.61 -11.97 -12.24
CA GLY A 98 14.24 -11.72 -13.64
C GLY A 98 13.16 -10.64 -13.82
N ARG A 99 12.91 -9.84 -12.79
CA ARG A 99 11.96 -8.72 -12.89
C ARG A 99 12.58 -7.57 -13.69
N PRO A 100 11.86 -6.98 -14.65
CA PRO A 100 12.37 -5.81 -15.38
C PRO A 100 12.60 -4.66 -14.40
N VAL A 101 13.74 -4.00 -14.51
CA VAL A 101 14.13 -2.87 -13.66
C VAL A 101 14.38 -1.67 -14.54
N ASN A 102 13.61 -0.60 -14.30
CA ASN A 102 13.72 0.62 -15.07
C ASN A 102 14.44 1.67 -14.23
N LEU A 103 15.76 1.75 -14.40
CA LEU A 103 16.55 2.75 -13.67
C LEU A 103 16.34 4.17 -14.21
N MET A 104 15.87 4.29 -15.46
CA MET A 104 15.79 5.54 -16.19
C MET A 104 14.39 5.82 -16.78
N GLY A 105 13.35 5.14 -16.28
CA GLY A 105 11.97 5.33 -16.76
C GLY A 105 11.70 4.80 -18.18
N ILE A 106 12.60 3.98 -18.73
CA ILE A 106 12.41 3.27 -19.99
C ILE A 106 11.79 1.92 -19.63
N ASN A 107 10.53 1.68 -20.03
CA ASN A 107 9.97 0.34 -20.02
C ASN A 107 10.60 -0.43 -21.17
N VAL A 108 11.45 -1.42 -20.86
CA VAL A 108 11.91 -2.42 -21.85
C VAL A 108 10.80 -3.42 -22.13
#